data_AF-A0A183MQZ7-F1
#
_entry.id   AF-A0A183MQZ7-F1
#
_cell.length_a   1.000
_cell.length_b   1.000
_cell.length_c   1.000
_cell.angle_alpha   90.00
_cell.angle_beta   90.00
_cell.angle_gamma   90.00
#
_symmetry.space_group_name_H-M   'P 1'
#
loop_
_entity.id
_entity.type
_entity.pdbx_description
1 polymer ?
#
loop_
_entity_poly.entity_id
_entity_poly.type
_entity_poly.pdbx_seq_one_letter_code
_entity_poly.pdbx_strand_id
1 'polypeptide(L)'
;VLLTIRDKYDWLYSLRKVVLPKSTDPWKLKIEEGDEVLGLHSNFYKMSEDSLKFAFQNNHINLDDDHILLECYDEYNRLVQEYVPSERLLIHHLGDGWKSLCQFLNVDIPNGISYPCANSHHQMTQLTEQLIKHKSLNDIIHMFPGLI
;
A
#
# COMPACT_ATOMS: atom_id res chain seq x y z
N VAL A 1 -9.84 6.52 14.97
CA VAL A 1 -9.29 5.42 14.15
C VAL A 1 -9.78 5.63 12.74
N LEU A 2 -8.93 5.39 11.74
CA LEU A 2 -9.29 5.49 10.33
C LEU A 2 -9.12 4.10 9.70
N LEU A 3 -10.08 3.67 8.89
CA LEU A 3 -9.98 2.47 8.08
C LEU A 3 -10.15 2.86 6.60
N THR A 4 -9.07 2.76 5.83
CA THR A 4 -9.10 3.07 4.39
C THR A 4 -9.44 1.83 3.58
N ILE A 5 -10.49 1.90 2.75
CA ILE A 5 -10.93 0.76 1.93
C ILE A 5 -11.20 1.16 0.48
N ARG A 6 -11.17 0.18 -0.42
CA ARG A 6 -11.44 0.31 -1.85
C ARG A 6 -11.99 -1.01 -2.38
N ASP A 7 -12.29 -1.10 -3.67
CA ASP A 7 -12.62 -2.38 -4.30
C ASP A 7 -11.52 -3.41 -4.09
N LYS A 8 -11.90 -4.63 -3.70
CA LYS A 8 -10.96 -5.70 -3.31
C LYS A 8 -10.13 -6.21 -4.48
N TYR A 9 -10.67 -6.20 -5.70
CA TYR A 9 -9.95 -6.65 -6.89
C TYR A 9 -8.95 -5.59 -7.35
N ASP A 10 -9.34 -4.32 -7.30
CA ASP A 10 -8.43 -3.19 -7.51
C ASP A 10 -7.30 -3.16 -6.48
N TRP A 11 -7.61 -3.44 -5.21
CA TRP A 11 -6.63 -3.58 -4.15
C TRP A 11 -5.64 -4.71 -4.45
N LEU A 12 -6.14 -5.91 -4.77
CA LEU A 12 -5.29 -7.06 -5.07
C LEU A 12 -4.41 -6.79 -6.30
N TYR A 13 -4.98 -6.21 -7.36
CA TYR A 13 -4.22 -5.83 -8.56
C TYR A 13 -3.07 -4.88 -8.21
N SER A 14 -3.35 -3.84 -7.41
CA SER A 14 -2.34 -2.92 -6.92
C SER A 14 -1.28 -3.60 -6.06
N LEU A 15 -1.70 -4.48 -5.15
CA LEU A 15 -0.81 -5.24 -4.28
C LEU A 15 0.17 -6.09 -5.09
N ARG A 16 -0.32 -6.81 -6.11
CA ARG A 16 0.49 -7.65 -7.01
C ARG A 16 1.51 -6.86 -7.82
N LYS A 17 1.23 -5.60 -8.15
CA LYS A 17 2.14 -4.76 -8.95
C LYS A 17 3.24 -4.08 -8.15
N VAL A 18 3.03 -3.89 -6.84
CA VAL A 18 3.90 -3.04 -6.02
C VAL A 18 4.54 -3.77 -4.84
N VAL A 19 3.78 -4.58 -4.10
CA VAL A 19 4.21 -5.10 -2.79
C VAL A 19 4.48 -6.60 -2.84
N LEU A 20 3.57 -7.36 -3.47
CA LEU A 20 3.55 -8.81 -3.39
C LEU A 20 3.29 -9.43 -4.76
N PRO A 21 4.19 -9.23 -5.75
CA PRO A 21 4.10 -9.95 -7.02
C PRO A 21 4.09 -11.47 -6.75
N LYS A 22 3.39 -12.21 -7.60
CA LYS A 22 3.41 -13.68 -7.50
C LYS A 22 4.85 -14.18 -7.68
N SER A 23 5.20 -15.29 -7.04
CA SER A 23 6.53 -15.89 -7.15
C SER A 23 6.95 -16.20 -8.58
N THR A 24 5.99 -16.43 -9.48
CA THR A 24 6.22 -16.68 -10.91
C THR A 24 6.19 -15.43 -11.79
N ASP A 25 5.87 -14.26 -11.24
CA ASP A 25 5.84 -13.00 -11.99
C ASP A 25 7.28 -12.47 -12.19
N PRO A 26 7.77 -12.34 -13.44
CA PRO A 26 9.10 -11.81 -13.72
C PRO A 26 9.33 -10.39 -13.18
N TRP A 27 8.26 -9.61 -12.98
CA TRP A 27 8.35 -8.27 -12.41
C TRP A 27 8.91 -8.27 -10.98
N LYS A 28 8.78 -9.38 -10.24
CA LYS A 28 9.37 -9.56 -8.92
C LYS A 28 10.88 -9.29 -8.92
N LEU A 29 11.60 -9.80 -9.92
CA LEU A 29 13.04 -9.59 -10.05
C LEU A 29 13.40 -8.12 -10.29
N LYS A 30 12.51 -7.35 -10.91
CA LYS A 30 12.71 -5.92 -11.13
C LYS A 30 12.49 -5.12 -9.86
N ILE A 31 11.48 -5.48 -9.07
CA ILE A 31 11.30 -4.90 -7.73
C ILE A 31 12.55 -5.19 -6.88
N GLU A 32 13.03 -6.44 -6.85
CA GLU A 32 14.23 -6.82 -6.11
C GLU A 32 15.48 -6.04 -6.54
N GLU A 33 15.70 -5.86 -7.86
CA GLU A 33 16.80 -5.05 -8.40
C GLU A 33 16.70 -3.57 -7.99
N GLY A 34 15.50 -3.01 -7.90
CA GLY A 34 15.26 -1.63 -7.43
C GLY A 34 15.44 -1.49 -5.92
N ASP A 35 14.98 -2.47 -5.15
CA ASP A 35 15.09 -2.52 -3.69
C ASP A 35 16.54 -2.62 -3.23
N GLU A 36 17.39 -3.34 -3.98
CA GLU A 36 18.84 -3.38 -3.73
C GLU A 36 19.49 -1.98 -3.82
N VAL A 37 19.04 -1.13 -4.74
CA VAL A 37 19.52 0.27 -4.85
C VAL A 37 19.16 1.09 -3.61
N LEU A 38 18.05 0.75 -2.96
CA LEU A 38 17.59 1.37 -1.72
C LEU A 38 18.22 0.74 -0.46
N GLY A 39 19.06 -0.29 -0.61
CA GLY A 39 19.62 -1.05 0.52
C GLY A 39 18.58 -1.92 1.24
N LEU A 40 17.48 -2.26 0.57
CA LEU A 40 16.45 -3.14 1.07
C LEU A 40 16.80 -4.59 0.70
N HIS A 41 16.83 -5.45 1.71
CA HIS A 41 17.30 -6.84 1.58
C HIS A 41 16.30 -7.82 2.20
N SER A 42 16.68 -9.09 2.35
CA SER A 42 15.84 -10.17 2.89
C SER A 42 15.10 -9.82 4.20
N ASN A 43 15.72 -9.05 5.09
CA ASN A 43 15.08 -8.62 6.34
C ASN A 43 13.88 -7.70 6.10
N PHE A 44 13.92 -6.87 5.05
CA PHE A 44 12.79 -6.02 4.66
C PHE A 44 11.63 -6.89 4.16
N TYR A 45 11.88 -7.82 3.23
CA TYR A 45 10.85 -8.73 2.73
C TYR A 45 10.25 -9.59 3.85
N LYS A 46 11.09 -10.13 4.74
CA LYS A 46 10.62 -10.88 5.90
C LYS A 46 9.72 -10.03 6.79
N MET A 47 10.11 -8.80 7.08
CA MET A 47 9.31 -7.86 7.87
C MET A 47 7.97 -7.55 7.18
N SER A 48 7.97 -7.29 5.87
CA SER A 48 6.74 -7.07 5.10
C SER A 48 5.80 -8.27 5.14
N GLU A 49 6.29 -9.48 4.86
CA GLU A 49 5.48 -10.70 4.90
C GLU A 49 4.96 -11.01 6.30
N ASP A 50 5.82 -10.95 7.32
CA ASP A 50 5.44 -11.29 8.70
C ASP A 50 4.41 -10.28 9.24
N SER A 51 4.51 -9.00 8.84
CA SER A 51 3.50 -7.98 9.20
C SER A 51 2.13 -8.23 8.55
N LEU A 52 2.09 -8.70 7.30
CA LEU A 52 0.85 -9.11 6.63
C LEU A 52 0.24 -10.33 7.29
N LYS A 53 1.05 -11.36 7.57
CA LYS A 53 0.62 -12.57 8.30
C LYS A 53 0.05 -12.22 9.67
N PHE A 54 0.70 -11.29 10.38
CA PHE A 54 0.21 -10.78 11.66
C PHE A 54 -1.12 -10.04 11.52
N ALA A 55 -1.25 -9.13 10.54
CA ALA A 55 -2.48 -8.39 10.29
C ALA A 55 -3.67 -9.31 9.97
N PHE A 56 -3.42 -10.35 9.17
CA PHE A 56 -4.42 -11.37 8.83
C PHE A 56 -4.58 -12.46 9.91
N GLN A 57 -3.82 -12.37 11.00
CA GLN A 57 -3.80 -13.35 12.10
C GLN A 57 -3.60 -14.80 11.62
N ASN A 58 -2.80 -14.98 10.57
CA ASN A 58 -2.56 -16.28 9.96
C ASN A 58 -1.10 -16.43 9.52
N ASN A 59 -0.36 -17.27 10.25
CA ASN A 59 1.07 -17.50 10.03
C ASN A 59 1.36 -18.45 8.84
N HIS A 60 0.34 -19.10 8.28
CA HIS A 60 0.50 -20.15 7.25
C HIS A 60 -0.21 -19.79 5.93
N ILE A 61 -0.41 -18.50 5.64
CA ILE A 61 -1.06 -18.09 4.39
C ILE A 61 -0.17 -18.35 3.18
N ASN A 62 -0.78 -18.87 2.12
CA ASN A 62 -0.15 -18.90 0.81
C ASN A 62 -0.30 -17.52 0.15
N LEU A 63 0.77 -16.72 0.19
CA LEU A 63 0.81 -15.37 -0.37
C LEU A 63 0.69 -15.32 -1.91
N ASP A 64 0.87 -16.44 -2.61
CA ASP A 64 0.66 -16.53 -4.07
C ASP A 64 -0.80 -16.78 -4.47
N ASP A 65 -1.67 -17.12 -3.51
CA ASP A 65 -3.09 -17.40 -3.76
C ASP A 65 -3.94 -16.13 -3.63
N ASP A 66 -4.50 -15.70 -4.75
CA ASP A 66 -5.34 -14.50 -4.82
C ASP A 66 -6.66 -14.66 -4.05
N HIS A 67 -7.24 -15.86 -4.02
CA HIS A 67 -8.50 -16.10 -3.30
C HIS A 67 -8.30 -15.93 -1.79
N ILE A 68 -7.21 -16.50 -1.27
CA ILE A 68 -6.84 -16.36 0.15
C ILE A 68 -6.62 -14.88 0.51
N LEU A 69 -5.88 -14.12 -0.31
CA LEU A 69 -5.64 -12.70 -0.04
C LEU A 69 -6.94 -11.87 -0.06
N LEU A 70 -7.85 -12.18 -0.98
CA LEU A 70 -9.14 -11.51 -1.09
C LEU A 70 -10.07 -11.82 0.09
N GLU A 71 -10.04 -13.04 0.63
CA GLU A 71 -10.76 -13.41 1.85
C GLU A 71 -10.17 -12.72 3.07
N CYS A 72 -8.84 -12.72 3.21
CA CYS A 72 -8.14 -12.02 4.28
C CYS A 72 -8.40 -10.51 4.26
N TYR A 73 -8.47 -9.89 3.07
CA TYR A 73 -8.81 -8.47 2.93
C TYR A 73 -10.20 -8.16 3.48
N ASP A 74 -11.21 -8.91 3.05
CA ASP A 74 -12.60 -8.70 3.50
C ASP A 74 -12.72 -8.93 5.01
N GLU A 75 -12.13 -10.01 5.52
CA GLU A 75 -12.21 -10.36 6.94
C GLU A 75 -11.50 -9.32 7.81
N TYR A 76 -10.31 -8.87 7.41
CA TYR A 76 -9.59 -7.80 8.12
C TYR A 76 -10.45 -6.53 8.23
N ASN A 77 -11.01 -6.06 7.11
CA ASN A 77 -11.82 -4.85 7.09
C ASN A 77 -13.11 -5.00 7.90
N ARG A 78 -13.71 -6.20 7.89
CA ARG A 78 -14.91 -6.53 8.68
C ARG A 78 -14.59 -6.51 10.18
N LEU A 79 -13.51 -7.15 10.61
CA LEU A 79 -13.09 -7.21 12.02
C LEU A 79 -12.74 -5.82 12.57
N VAL A 80 -12.08 -4.96 11.80
CA VAL A 80 -11.81 -3.58 12.25
C VAL A 80 -13.12 -2.82 12.53
N GLN A 81 -14.13 -2.97 11.67
CA GLN A 81 -15.44 -2.35 11.87
C GLN A 81 -16.21 -2.93 13.05
N GLU A 82 -16.03 -4.23 13.34
CA GLU A 82 -16.67 -4.89 14.48
C GLU A 82 -16.02 -4.50 15.83
N TYR A 83 -14.69 -4.42 15.88
CA TYR A 83 -13.96 -4.21 17.13
C TYR A 83 -13.81 -2.75 17.54
N VAL A 84 -13.87 -1.81 16.59
CA VAL A 84 -13.74 -0.38 16.89
C VAL A 84 -15.13 0.24 17.00
N PRO A 85 -15.47 0.88 18.14
CA PRO A 85 -16.75 1.59 18.28
C PRO A 85 -16.95 2.62 17.18
N SER A 86 -18.15 2.67 16.60
CA SER A 86 -18.48 3.48 15.42
C SER A 86 -18.15 4.96 15.56
N GLU A 87 -18.32 5.53 16.75
CA GLU A 87 -18.02 6.93 17.08
C GLU A 87 -16.52 7.23 17.11
N ARG A 88 -15.67 6.20 17.17
CA ARG A 88 -14.22 6.28 17.12
C ARG A 88 -13.64 5.82 15.78
N LEU A 89 -14.47 5.44 14.81
CA LEU A 89 -14.07 4.91 13.52
C LEU A 89 -14.60 5.78 12.37
N LEU A 90 -13.70 6.24 11.50
CA LEU A 90 -14.06 6.71 10.17
C LEU A 90 -13.63 5.68 9.14
N ILE A 91 -14.58 5.18 8.37
CA ILE A 91 -14.32 4.43 7.14
C ILE A 91 -14.08 5.47 6.04
N HIS A 92 -12.93 5.39 5.38
CA HIS A 92 -12.51 6.37 4.37
C HIS A 92 -12.27 5.65 3.03
N HIS A 93 -13.17 5.84 2.08
CA HIS A 93 -13.02 5.26 0.76
C HIS A 93 -11.97 6.02 -0.07
N LEU A 94 -11.25 5.29 -0.92
CA LEU A 94 -10.37 5.93 -1.89
C LEU A 94 -11.17 6.91 -2.75
N GLY A 95 -10.87 8.20 -2.65
CA GLY A 95 -11.56 9.29 -3.35
C GLY A 95 -12.44 10.19 -2.48
N ASP A 96 -12.66 9.85 -1.20
CA ASP A 96 -13.49 10.66 -0.29
C ASP A 96 -12.94 12.07 -0.03
N GLY A 97 -11.62 12.23 -0.08
CA GLY A 97 -10.93 13.52 0.03
C GLY A 97 -11.02 14.16 1.42
N TRP A 98 -10.83 15.48 1.49
CA TRP A 98 -10.69 16.18 2.78
C TRP A 98 -11.95 16.20 3.65
N LYS A 99 -13.14 16.22 3.05
CA LYS A 99 -14.36 16.63 3.74
C LYS A 99 -14.70 15.73 4.93
N SER A 100 -14.81 14.42 4.71
CA SER A 100 -15.16 13.46 5.78
C SER A 100 -14.04 13.34 6.81
N LEU A 101 -12.79 13.37 6.36
CA LEU A 101 -11.60 13.29 7.22
C LEU A 101 -11.48 14.48 8.17
N CYS A 102 -11.53 15.71 7.64
CA CYS A 102 -11.43 16.93 8.44
C CYS A 102 -12.58 17.06 9.43
N GLN A 103 -13.81 16.71 9.02
CA GLN A 103 -14.98 16.69 9.89
C GLN A 103 -14.79 15.71 11.06
N PHE A 104 -14.31 14.49 10.79
CA PHE A 104 -14.08 13.48 11.83
C PHE A 104 -12.99 13.90 12.83
N LEU A 105 -11.97 14.63 12.36
CA LEU A 105 -10.87 15.12 13.18
C LEU A 105 -11.15 16.47 13.86
N ASN A 106 -12.29 17.11 13.55
CA ASN A 106 -12.66 18.45 14.01
C ASN A 106 -11.59 19.52 13.69
N VAL A 107 -11.12 19.53 12.45
CA VAL A 107 -10.17 20.53 11.92
C VAL A 107 -10.69 21.11 10.61
N ASP A 108 -10.18 22.29 10.23
CA ASP A 108 -10.54 22.92 8.96
C ASP A 108 -9.95 22.16 7.76
N ILE A 109 -10.64 22.27 6.61
CA ILE A 109 -10.10 21.79 5.33
C ILE A 109 -8.93 22.69 4.93
N PRO A 110 -7.77 22.15 4.54
CA PRO A 110 -6.64 22.95 4.07
C PRO A 110 -7.01 23.86 2.88
N ASN A 111 -6.80 25.17 3.04
CA ASN A 111 -7.16 26.13 2.02
C ASN A 111 -6.24 26.04 0.80
N GLY A 112 -6.82 25.92 -0.39
CA GLY A 112 -6.08 25.89 -1.66
C GLY A 112 -5.23 24.63 -1.90
N ILE A 113 -5.35 23.59 -1.06
CA ILE A 113 -4.57 22.35 -1.16
C ILE A 113 -5.51 21.19 -1.51
N SER A 114 -5.31 20.61 -2.70
CA SER A 114 -6.02 19.41 -3.12
C SER A 114 -5.67 18.21 -2.23
N TYR A 115 -6.60 17.27 -2.08
CA TYR A 115 -6.32 16.02 -1.38
C TYR A 115 -5.22 15.24 -2.13
N PRO A 116 -4.23 14.65 -1.43
CA PRO A 116 -3.11 13.98 -2.10
C PRO A 116 -3.57 12.82 -3.01
N CYS A 117 -2.98 12.75 -4.19
CA CYS A 117 -3.12 11.62 -5.11
C CYS A 117 -1.73 11.22 -5.62
N ALA A 118 -1.11 10.28 -4.92
CA ALA A 118 0.23 9.78 -5.20
C ALA A 118 0.29 8.27 -4.93
N ASN A 119 1.44 7.66 -5.18
CA ASN A 119 1.69 6.23 -4.94
C ASN A 119 0.80 5.30 -5.78
N SER A 120 0.50 5.69 -7.03
CA SER A 120 -0.14 4.76 -7.97
C SER A 120 0.82 3.65 -8.37
N HIS A 121 0.31 2.47 -8.74
CA HIS A 121 1.17 1.38 -9.22
C HIS A 121 2.00 1.79 -10.45
N HIS A 122 1.48 2.67 -11.31
CA HIS A 122 2.23 3.24 -12.44
C HIS A 122 3.42 4.09 -11.97
N GLN A 123 3.24 4.95 -10.97
CA GLN A 123 4.34 5.73 -10.39
C GLN A 123 5.39 4.83 -9.74
N MET A 124 4.96 3.77 -9.04
CA MET A 124 5.88 2.81 -8.43
C MET A 124 6.65 1.99 -9.47
N THR A 125 6.00 1.55 -10.55
CA THR A 125 6.69 0.93 -11.70
C THR A 125 7.76 1.86 -12.27
N GLN A 126 7.41 3.13 -12.50
CA GLN A 126 8.36 4.13 -12.99
C GLN A 126 9.52 4.34 -12.02
N LEU A 127 9.25 4.41 -10.71
CA LEU A 127 10.29 4.53 -9.67
C LEU A 127 11.26 3.35 -9.72
N THR A 128 10.76 2.11 -9.75
CA THR A 128 11.59 0.90 -9.87
C THR A 128 12.48 0.96 -11.11
N GLU A 129 11.92 1.32 -12.28
CA GLU A 129 12.69 1.45 -13.52
C GLU A 129 13.78 2.53 -13.42
N GLN A 130 13.48 3.68 -12.80
CA GLN A 130 14.46 4.75 -12.63
C GLN A 130 15.56 4.38 -11.63
N LEU A 131 15.22 3.67 -10.53
CA LEU A 131 16.19 3.14 -9.57
C LEU A 131 17.14 2.17 -10.24
N ILE A 132 16.61 1.22 -11.03
CA ILE A 132 17.42 0.28 -11.80
C ILE A 132 18.35 1.01 -12.76
N LYS A 133 17.84 2.00 -13.49
CA LYS A 133 18.59 2.73 -14.52
C LYS A 133 19.73 3.57 -13.93
N HIS A 134 19.48 4.27 -12.82
CA HIS A 134 20.44 5.25 -12.27
C HIS A 134 21.25 4.71 -11.09
N LYS A 135 20.83 3.59 -10.48
CA LYS A 135 21.49 2.96 -9.32
C LYS A 135 21.72 3.93 -8.14
N SER A 136 20.89 4.98 -8.04
CA SER A 136 20.94 6.00 -6.99
C SER A 136 19.55 6.63 -6.82
N LEU A 137 19.03 6.67 -5.59
CA LEU A 137 17.80 7.41 -5.28
C LEU A 137 18.03 8.92 -5.39
N ASN A 138 19.20 9.42 -4.94
CA ASN A 138 19.51 10.85 -4.93
C ASN A 138 19.47 11.46 -6.34
N ASP A 139 19.85 10.68 -7.34
CA ASP A 139 19.89 11.12 -8.74
C ASP A 139 18.49 11.29 -9.32
N ILE A 140 17.48 10.64 -8.73
CA ILE A 140 16.13 10.54 -9.29
C ILE A 140 15.02 11.10 -8.39
N ILE A 141 15.31 11.38 -7.12
CA ILE A 141 14.31 11.78 -6.11
C ILE A 141 13.51 13.02 -6.54
N HIS A 142 14.17 13.97 -7.21
CA HIS A 142 13.56 15.19 -7.72
C HIS A 142 12.50 14.94 -8.81
N MET A 143 12.49 13.76 -9.45
CA MET A 143 11.50 13.37 -10.46
C MET A 143 10.18 12.88 -9.85
N PHE A 144 10.14 12.60 -8.55
CA PHE A 144 8.96 12.06 -7.87
C PHE A 144 8.44 12.97 -6.74
N PRO A 145 8.22 14.28 -7.00
CA PRO A 145 7.75 15.20 -5.97
C PRO A 145 6.34 14.80 -5.51
N GLY A 146 6.15 14.69 -4.20
CA GLY A 146 4.88 14.27 -3.60
C GLY A 146 4.72 12.75 -3.43
N LEU A 147 5.67 11.96 -3.92
CA LEU A 147 5.83 10.55 -3.55
C LEU A 147 6.95 10.37 -2.52
N ILE A 148 8.09 11.04 -2.72
CA ILE A 148 9.29 11.00 -1.87
C ILE A 148 9.64 12.41 -1.41
#